data_AF-A0A924IN83-F1
#
_entry.id   AF-A0A924IN83-F1
#
_cell.length_a   1.000
_cell.length_b   1.000
_cell.length_c   1.000
_cell.angle_alpha   90.00
_cell.angle_beta   90.00
_cell.angle_gamma   90.00
#
_symmetry.space_group_name_H-M   'P 1'
#
loop_
_entity.id
_entity.type
_entity.pdbx_description
1 polymer ?
#
loop_
_entity_poly.entity_id
_entity_poly.type
_entity_poly.pdbx_seq_one_letter_code
_entity_poly.pdbx_strand_id
1 'polypeptide(L)'
;MATYRFRFIRTHSDKVVGVALCPPEGGLTMRIGQREFDFDVQTAPKLASLDLYIETIADKPEFKAFGIHNVSRIHEIELDRFISMALFQQKVQSLNDD
;
A
#
# COMPACT_ATOMS: atom_id res chain seq x y z
N MET A 1 -9.23 -15.41 -13.92
CA MET A 1 -9.87 -14.30 -13.20
C MET A 1 -8.80 -13.26 -12.89
N ALA A 2 -9.14 -11.98 -12.97
CA ALA A 2 -8.19 -10.90 -12.74
C ALA A 2 -8.06 -10.67 -11.22
N THR A 3 -6.84 -10.64 -10.69
CA THR A 3 -6.57 -10.59 -9.25
C THR A 3 -5.76 -9.34 -8.94
N TYR A 4 -6.23 -8.55 -7.97
CA TYR A 4 -5.43 -7.49 -7.38
C TYR A 4 -4.45 -8.08 -6.40
N ARG A 5 -3.26 -7.49 -6.35
CA ARG A 5 -2.24 -7.83 -5.36
C ARG A 5 -1.96 -6.59 -4.53
N PHE A 6 -1.89 -6.71 -3.22
CA PHE A 6 -1.64 -5.56 -2.36
C PHE A 6 -0.74 -5.88 -1.17
N ARG A 7 -0.13 -4.84 -0.60
CA ARG A 7 0.64 -4.88 0.64
C ARG A 7 0.22 -3.72 1.52
N PHE A 8 0.11 -3.96 2.82
CA PHE A 8 -0.07 -2.92 3.81
C PHE A 8 1.26 -2.27 4.13
N ILE A 9 1.27 -0.95 4.25
CA ILE A 9 2.43 -0.17 4.72
C ILE A 9 2.27 0.04 6.20
N ARG A 10 3.29 -0.32 6.98
CA ARG A 10 3.22 -0.43 8.43
C ARG A 10 4.33 0.33 9.12
N THR A 11 4.07 0.69 10.37
CA THR A 11 5.03 1.36 11.25
C THR A 11 5.84 0.37 12.06
N HIS A 12 6.83 0.88 12.81
CA HIS A 12 7.57 0.10 13.82
C HIS A 12 6.67 -0.53 14.91
N SER A 13 5.48 0.03 15.14
CA SER A 13 4.49 -0.50 16.08
C SER A 13 3.45 -1.42 15.42
N ASP A 14 3.75 -1.91 14.22
CA ASP A 14 2.90 -2.78 13.39
C ASP A 14 1.55 -2.17 12.97
N LYS A 15 1.37 -0.85 13.19
CA LYS A 15 0.16 -0.13 12.77
C LYS A 15 0.17 0.09 11.27
N VAL A 16 -0.99 -0.11 10.64
CA VAL A 16 -1.12 0.12 9.20
C VAL A 16 -1.37 1.60 8.92
N VAL A 17 -0.50 2.22 8.13
CA VAL A 17 -0.55 3.66 7.77
C VAL A 17 -0.80 3.90 6.28
N GLY A 18 -0.80 2.82 5.48
CA GLY A 18 -1.01 2.90 4.06
C GLY A 18 -1.21 1.55 3.39
N VAL A 19 -1.43 1.59 2.08
CA VAL A 19 -1.57 0.41 1.24
C VAL A 19 -0.95 0.67 -0.12
N ALA A 20 -0.30 -0.34 -0.69
CA ALA A 20 0.11 -0.37 -2.08
C ALA A 20 -0.65 -1.47 -2.80
N LEU A 21 -1.32 -1.12 -3.90
CA LEU A 21 -2.19 -1.97 -4.69
C LEU A 21 -1.64 -2.04 -6.12
N CYS A 22 -1.45 -3.25 -6.62
CA CYS A 22 -1.17 -3.52 -8.03
C CYS A 22 -2.42 -4.15 -8.65
N PRO A 23 -3.04 -3.46 -9.61
CA PRO A 23 -4.18 -4.01 -10.32
C PRO A 23 -3.71 -5.04 -11.37
N PRO A 24 -4.62 -5.91 -11.84
CA PRO A 24 -4.26 -7.00 -12.76
C PRO A 24 -3.74 -6.52 -14.12
N GLU A 25 -4.13 -5.33 -14.57
CA GLU A 25 -3.62 -4.64 -15.75
C GLU A 25 -2.19 -4.09 -15.59
N GLY A 26 -1.64 -4.13 -14.36
CA GLY A 26 -0.32 -3.65 -14.02
C GLY A 26 -0.29 -2.21 -13.50
N GLY A 27 0.91 -1.71 -13.19
CA GLY A 27 1.09 -0.45 -12.47
C GLY A 27 0.97 -0.64 -10.96
N LEU A 28 0.97 0.48 -10.23
CA LEU A 28 0.87 0.46 -8.78
C LEU A 28 0.20 1.75 -8.31
N THR A 29 -0.84 1.62 -7.49
CA THR A 29 -1.40 2.74 -6.74
C THR A 29 -1.02 2.56 -5.28
N MET A 30 -0.42 3.58 -4.69
CA MET A 30 0.01 3.56 -3.30
C MET A 30 -0.58 4.75 -2.56
N ARG A 31 -1.07 4.50 -1.35
CA ARG A 31 -1.66 5.54 -0.50
C ARG A 31 -1.09 5.47 0.90
N ILE A 32 -0.61 6.60 1.40
CA ILE A 32 -0.03 6.75 2.75
C ILE A 32 -0.71 7.95 3.42
N GLY A 33 -1.43 7.69 4.51
CA GLY A 33 -2.33 8.68 5.10
C GLY A 33 -3.36 9.21 4.09
N GLN A 34 -3.29 10.50 3.76
CA GLN A 34 -4.16 11.13 2.75
C GLN A 34 -3.48 11.33 1.38
N ARG A 35 -2.20 10.96 1.23
CA ARG A 35 -1.47 11.12 -0.03
C ARG A 35 -1.59 9.87 -0.87
N GLU A 36 -1.87 10.06 -2.15
CA GLU A 36 -2.00 9.00 -3.15
C GLU A 36 -0.92 9.18 -4.23
N PHE A 37 -0.37 8.06 -4.68
CA PHE A 37 0.71 7.96 -5.66
C PHE A 37 0.30 6.93 -6.69
N ASP A 38 0.13 7.37 -7.92
CA ASP A 38 -0.10 6.48 -9.05
C ASP A 38 1.19 6.32 -9.83
N PHE A 39 1.60 5.07 -9.98
CA PHE A 39 2.71 4.68 -10.81
C PHE A 39 2.17 3.91 -12.01
N ASP A 40 2.57 4.36 -13.20
CA ASP A 40 2.26 3.63 -14.42
C ASP A 40 3.02 2.29 -14.47
N VAL A 41 2.67 1.42 -15.41
CA VAL A 41 3.28 0.09 -15.56
C VAL A 41 4.81 0.14 -15.77
N GLN A 42 5.32 1.23 -16.35
CA GLN A 42 6.74 1.37 -16.71
C GLN A 42 7.60 1.87 -15.54
N THR A 43 7.01 2.69 -14.67
CA THR A 43 7.66 3.36 -13.53
C THR A 43 7.31 2.72 -12.19
N ALA A 44 6.30 1.85 -12.16
CA ALA A 44 5.86 1.17 -10.95
C ALA A 44 6.98 0.30 -10.35
N PRO A 45 7.34 0.52 -9.08
CA PRO A 45 8.17 -0.45 -8.38
C PRO A 45 7.39 -1.77 -8.30
N LYS A 46 8.09 -2.89 -8.52
CA LYS A 46 7.48 -4.21 -8.34
C LYS A 46 7.04 -4.34 -6.88
N LEU A 47 5.85 -4.88 -6.65
CA LEU A 47 5.33 -5.17 -5.30
C LEU A 47 6.32 -5.95 -4.41
N ALA A 48 7.13 -6.81 -5.02
CA ALA A 48 8.16 -7.58 -4.34
C ALA A 48 9.39 -6.74 -3.91
N SER A 49 9.61 -5.59 -4.55
CA SER A 49 10.68 -4.63 -4.25
C SER A 49 10.17 -3.41 -3.49
N LEU A 50 8.91 -3.45 -3.03
CA LEU A 50 8.27 -2.34 -2.33
C LEU A 50 8.97 -2.02 -1.00
N ASP A 51 9.60 -2.99 -0.36
CA ASP A 51 10.37 -2.79 0.88
C ASP A 51 11.45 -1.72 0.70
N LEU A 52 12.27 -1.82 -0.35
CA LEU A 52 13.34 -0.86 -0.68
C LEU A 52 12.79 0.53 -1.03
N TYR A 53 11.67 0.56 -1.75
CA TYR A 53 11.03 1.81 -2.13
C TYR A 53 10.45 2.54 -0.91
N ILE A 54 9.88 1.78 0.02
CA ILE A 54 9.31 2.29 1.26
C ILE A 54 10.38 2.84 2.19
N GLU A 55 11.55 2.20 2.29
CA GLU A 55 12.70 2.76 3.02
C GLU A 55 13.08 4.14 2.48
N THR A 56 13.15 4.29 1.15
CA THR A 56 13.46 5.57 0.51
C THR A 56 12.37 6.63 0.74
N ILE A 57 11.11 6.22 0.79
CA ILE A 57 9.99 7.12 1.08
C ILE A 57 9.96 7.53 2.55
N ALA A 58 10.21 6.59 3.47
CA ALA A 58 10.19 6.83 4.91
C ALA A 58 11.15 7.94 5.33
N ASP A 59 12.27 8.09 4.61
CA ASP A 59 13.26 9.14 4.86
C ASP A 59 12.81 10.54 4.44
N LYS A 60 11.81 10.67 3.56
CA LYS A 60 11.35 11.99 3.12
C LYS A 60 10.64 12.74 4.25
N PRO A 61 10.86 14.05 4.41
CA PRO A 61 10.30 14.85 5.51
C PRO A 61 8.78 14.72 5.65
N GLU A 62 8.06 14.66 4.53
CA GLU A 62 6.61 14.52 4.51
C GLU A 62 6.08 13.18 5.03
N PHE A 63 6.91 12.13 5.09
CA PHE A 63 6.51 10.80 5.53
C PHE A 63 7.10 10.38 6.88
N LYS A 64 8.12 11.09 7.37
CA LYS A 64 8.69 10.84 8.70
C LYS A 64 7.65 10.79 9.81
N ALA A 65 6.61 11.63 9.73
CA ALA A 65 5.53 11.67 10.70
C ALA A 65 4.68 10.39 10.76
N PHE A 66 4.62 9.61 9.68
CA PHE A 66 3.90 8.33 9.66
C PHE A 66 4.71 7.18 10.27
N GLY A 67 6.02 7.36 10.53
CA GLY A 67 6.86 6.34 11.16
C GLY A 67 6.89 5.02 10.38
N ILE A 68 6.85 5.10 9.04
CA ILE A 68 6.83 3.95 8.15
C ILE A 68 8.11 3.14 8.35
N HIS A 69 7.98 1.83 8.44
CA HIS A 69 9.09 0.93 8.71
C HIS A 69 9.16 -0.25 7.75
N ASN A 70 8.01 -0.86 7.46
CA ASN A 70 7.96 -2.08 6.66
C ASN A 70 6.64 -2.18 5.89
N VAL A 71 6.52 -3.28 5.15
CA VAL A 71 5.32 -3.63 4.40
C VAL A 71 4.95 -5.09 4.68
N SER A 72 3.65 -5.39 4.72
CA SER A 72 3.16 -6.75 4.95
C SER A 72 3.56 -7.70 3.83
N ARG A 73 3.30 -9.00 3.98
CA ARG A 73 3.29 -9.93 2.85
C ARG A 73 2.33 -9.47 1.74
N ILE A 74 2.53 -9.99 0.54
CA ILE A 74 1.60 -9.78 -0.58
C ILE A 74 0.32 -10.55 -0.28
N HIS A 75 -0.79 -9.84 -0.41
CA HIS A 75 -2.14 -10.39 -0.36
C HIS A 75 -2.77 -10.31 -1.74
N GLU A 76 -3.74 -11.19 -1.99
CA GLU A 76 -4.44 -11.26 -3.28
C GLU A 76 -5.94 -11.17 -3.04
N ILE A 77 -6.63 -10.41 -3.89
CA ILE A 77 -8.08 -10.27 -3.87
C ILE A 77 -8.63 -10.28 -5.29
N GLU A 78 -9.67 -11.07 -5.52
CA GLU A 78 -10.33 -11.17 -6.83
C GLU A 78 -11.01 -9.84 -7.18
N LEU A 79 -11.00 -9.46 -8.46
CA LEU A 79 -11.55 -8.18 -8.95
C LEU A 79 -13.03 -7.98 -8.59
N ASP A 80 -13.83 -9.04 -8.62
CA ASP A 80 -15.25 -9.04 -8.23
C ASP A 80 -15.46 -8.80 -6.73
N ARG A 81 -14.43 -9.02 -5.90
CA ARG A 81 -14.43 -8.74 -4.46
C ARG A 81 -13.72 -7.43 -4.11
N PHE A 82 -13.09 -6.78 -5.09
CA PHE A 82 -12.37 -5.54 -4.89
C PHE A 82 -13.34 -4.35 -4.95
N ILE A 83 -13.59 -3.73 -3.79
CA ILE A 83 -14.68 -2.75 -3.66
C ILE A 83 -14.22 -1.31 -3.97
N SER A 84 -12.96 -0.97 -3.64
CA SER A 84 -12.22 0.26 -4.03
C SER A 84 -11.07 0.52 -3.04
N MET A 85 -10.11 1.37 -3.41
CA MET A 85 -9.06 1.86 -2.50
C MET A 85 -9.62 2.59 -1.28
N ALA A 86 -10.73 3.33 -1.43
CA ALA A 86 -11.37 4.05 -0.33
C ALA A 86 -11.94 3.11 0.74
N LEU A 87 -12.60 2.02 0.33
CA LEU A 87 -13.13 1.01 1.25
C LEU A 87 -12.01 0.16 1.85
N PHE A 88 -10.94 -0.07 1.10
CA PHE A 88 -9.75 -0.72 1.63
C PHE A 88 -9.13 0.07 2.78
N GLN A 89 -9.11 1.41 2.66
CA GLN A 89 -8.65 2.30 3.71
C GLN A 89 -9.57 2.30 4.94
N GLN A 90 -10.89 2.30 4.76
CA GLN A 90 -11.82 2.18 5.90
C GLN A 90 -11.57 0.89 6.69
N LYS A 91 -11.30 -0.21 5.97
CA LYS A 91 -10.98 -1.50 6.60
C LYS A 91 -9.62 -1.49 7.31
N VAL A 92 -8.64 -0.78 6.76
CA VAL A 92 -7.36 -0.53 7.42
C VAL A 92 -7.53 0.26 8.71
N GLN A 93 -8.39 1.28 8.70
CA GLN A 93 -8.65 2.10 9.86
C GLN A 93 -9.32 1.30 10.98
N SER A 94 -10.33 0.48 10.64
CA SER A 94 -10.97 -0.42 11.61
C SER A 94 -10.04 -1.48 12.19
N LEU A 95 -8.98 -1.88 11.47
CA LEU A 95 -8.00 -2.86 11.96
C LEU A 95 -7.01 -2.27 12.98
N ASN A 96 -6.92 -0.94 13.11
CA ASN A 96 -6.02 -0.28 14.06
C ASN A 96 -6.74 0.26 15.30
N ASP A 97 -8.08 0.30 15.30
CA ASP A 97 -8.92 0.84 16.39
C ASP A 97 -9.41 -0.25 17.37
N ASP A 98 -9.07 -1.53 17.13
CA ASP A 98 -9.18 -2.68 18.07
C ASP A 98 -7.88 -2.87 18.86
#